data_AF-A0A554X3A2-F1
#
_entry.id   AF-A0A554X3A2-F1
#
_cell.length_a   1.000
_cell.length_b   1.000
_cell.length_c   1.000
_cell.angle_alpha   90.00
_cell.angle_beta   90.00
_cell.angle_gamma   90.00
#
_symmetry.space_group_name_H-M   'P 1'
#
loop_
_entity.id
_entity.type
_entity.pdbx_description
1 polymer ?
#
loop_
_entity_poly.entity_id
_entity_poly.type
_entity_poly.pdbx_seq_one_letter_code
_entity_poly.pdbx_strand_id
1 'polypeptide(L)' 'MNPLGLPDYVSDATQFIESLKRSKPELEAQQRAGRALLWDRPLDREFWQQAQRARVPQKPYVYQTEPSLK' A
#
# COMPACT_ATOMS: atom_id res chain seq x y z
N MET A 1 17.73 24.09 -5.52
CA MET A 1 18.65 24.70 -6.48
C MET A 1 19.59 23.60 -6.96
N ASN A 2 19.50 23.21 -8.22
CA ASN A 2 20.32 22.14 -8.77
C ASN A 2 21.80 22.60 -8.81
N PRO A 3 22.75 21.97 -8.09
CA PRO A 3 24.11 22.49 -7.93
C PRO A 3 24.94 22.47 -9.23
N LEU A 4 24.44 21.79 -10.26
CA LEU A 4 25.10 21.65 -11.56
C LEU A 4 24.63 22.70 -12.59
N GLY A 5 23.64 23.55 -12.25
CA GLY A 5 23.08 24.55 -13.17
C GLY A 5 22.26 23.96 -14.33
N LEU A 6 22.05 22.64 -14.37
CA LEU A 6 21.15 22.01 -15.32
C LEU A 6 19.70 22.36 -14.97
N PRO A 7 18.82 22.54 -15.98
CA PRO A 7 17.39 22.64 -15.74
C PRO A 7 16.88 21.39 -15.02
N ASP A 8 15.96 21.58 -14.08
CA ASP A 8 15.31 20.46 -13.40
C ASP A 8 14.52 19.65 -14.44
N TYR A 9 14.85 18.37 -14.59
CA TYR A 9 14.14 17.50 -15.51
C TYR A 9 12.76 17.16 -14.95
N VAL A 10 11.72 17.39 -15.74
CA VAL A 10 10.35 16.99 -15.45
C VAL A 10 9.87 16.06 -16.56
N SER A 11 9.52 14.82 -16.21
CA SER A 11 9.01 13.85 -17.18
C SER A 11 7.65 14.27 -17.74
N ASP A 12 7.33 13.82 -18.95
CA ASP A 12 6.04 14.06 -19.60
C ASP A 12 4.87 13.56 -18.74
N ALA A 13 5.06 12.44 -18.04
CA ALA A 13 4.08 11.89 -17.11
C ALA A 13 3.81 12.85 -15.94
N THR A 14 4.85 13.46 -15.37
CA THR A 14 4.68 14.44 -14.29
C THR A 14 3.98 15.69 -14.81
N GLN A 15 4.36 16.21 -15.98
CA GLN A 15 3.68 17.36 -16.60
C GLN A 15 2.19 17.08 -16.85
N PHE A 16 1.87 15.89 -17.36
CA PHE A 16 0.49 15.43 -17.55
C PHE A 16 -0.28 15.40 -16.22
N ILE A 17 0.26 14.75 -15.18
CA ILE A 17 -0.40 14.64 -13.87
C ILE A 17 -0.67 16.03 -13.28
N GLU A 18 0.30 16.95 -13.34
CA GLU A 18 0.13 18.32 -12.85
C GLU A 18 -0.97 19.07 -13.61
N SER A 19 -1.00 18.96 -14.94
CA SER A 19 -2.07 19.56 -15.75
C SER A 19 -3.45 18.96 -15.45
N LEU A 20 -3.52 17.65 -15.20
CA LEU A 20 -4.75 16.95 -14.84
C LEU A 20 -5.28 17.44 -13.49
N LYS A 21 -4.41 17.55 -12.48
CA LYS A 21 -4.80 18.08 -11.16
C LYS A 21 -5.28 19.53 -11.25
N ARG A 22 -4.63 20.37 -12.05
CA ARG A 22 -5.04 21.77 -12.25
C ARG A 22 -6.40 21.89 -12.94
N SER A 23 -6.67 21.04 -13.93
CA SER A 23 -7.95 21.03 -14.63
C SER A 23 -9.08 20.41 -13.81
N LYS A 24 -8.76 19.54 -12.83
CA LYS A 24 -9.71 18.84 -11.98
C LYS A 24 -9.32 18.95 -10.50
N PRO A 25 -9.60 20.10 -9.84
CA PRO A 25 -9.22 20.30 -8.44
C PRO A 25 -9.89 19.30 -7.47
N GLU A 26 -11.06 18.76 -7.80
CA GLU A 26 -11.73 17.75 -6.96
C GLU A 26 -11.18 16.33 -7.09
N LEU A 27 -10.28 16.08 -8.06
CA LEU A 27 -9.79 14.74 -8.38
C LEU A 27 -9.18 14.02 -7.16
N GLU A 28 -8.43 14.74 -6.31
CA GLU A 28 -7.81 14.13 -5.13
C GLU A 28 -8.83 13.76 -4.04
N ALA A 29 -9.93 14.52 -3.92
CA ALA A 29 -11.01 14.17 -3.01
C ALA A 29 -11.72 12.90 -3.50
N GLN A 30 -12.00 12.81 -4.79
CA GLN A 30 -12.60 11.63 -5.41
C GLN A 30 -11.69 10.40 -5.33
N GLN A 31 -10.38 10.56 -5.53
CA GLN A 31 -9.42 9.47 -5.34
C GLN A 31 -9.39 8.97 -3.90
N ARG A 32 -9.41 9.88 -2.91
CA ARG A 32 -9.49 9.50 -1.49
C ARG A 32 -10.78 8.74 -1.19
N ALA A 33 -11.91 9.24 -1.65
CA ALA A 33 -13.20 8.56 -1.49
C ALA A 33 -13.20 7.17 -2.15
N GLY A 34 -12.68 7.05 -3.37
CA GLY A 34 -12.58 5.78 -4.08
C GLY A 34 -11.66 4.77 -3.40
N ARG A 35 -10.52 5.22 -2.84
CA ARG A 35 -9.65 4.36 -2.01
C ARG A 35 -10.36 3.91 -0.75
N ALA A 36 -11.07 4.81 -0.08
CA ALA A 36 -11.75 4.49 1.17
C ALA A 36 -12.85 3.41 1.02
N LEU A 37 -13.45 3.27 -0.17
CA LEU A 37 -14.46 2.24 -0.42
C LEU A 37 -13.92 0.81 -0.33
N LEU A 38 -12.71 0.55 -0.83
CA LEU A 38 -12.19 -0.82 -0.97
C LEU A 38 -10.94 -1.08 -0.14
N TRP A 39 -10.15 -0.05 0.15
CA TRP A 39 -8.81 -0.17 0.71
C TRP A 39 -8.71 0.32 2.14
N ASP A 40 -9.32 1.47 2.49
CA ASP A 40 -9.31 1.94 3.87
C ASP A 40 -10.35 1.19 4.68
N ARG A 41 -9.91 0.17 5.41
CA ARG A 41 -10.77 -0.59 6.34
C ARG A 41 -10.41 -0.25 7.78
N PRO A 42 -11.40 0.02 8.65
CA PRO A 42 -11.13 0.22 10.06
C PRO A 42 -10.55 -1.07 10.66
N LEU A 43 -9.49 -0.91 11.45
CA LEU A 43 -8.82 -2.01 12.11
C LEU A 43 -9.35 -2.15 13.53
N ASP A 44 -10.04 -3.25 13.83
CA ASP A 44 -10.40 -3.60 15.20
C ASP A 44 -9.15 -4.06 15.97
N ARG A 45 -8.63 -3.17 16.82
CA ARG A 45 -7.40 -3.43 17.58
C ARG A 45 -7.58 -4.54 18.61
N GLU A 46 -8.77 -4.69 19.18
CA GLU A 46 -9.05 -5.75 20.15
C GLU A 46 -9.05 -7.11 19.45
N PHE A 47 -9.75 -7.20 18.31
CA PHE A 47 -9.70 -8.40 17.47
C PHE A 47 -8.28 -8.75 17.06
N TRP A 48 -7.45 -7.78 16.67
CA TRP A 48 -6.05 -8.04 16.31
C TRP A 48 -5.24 -8.61 17.46
N GLN A 49 -5.41 -8.09 18.67
CA GLN A 49 -4.73 -8.64 19.86
C GLN A 49 -5.18 -10.06 20.16
N GLN A 50 -6.48 -10.33 20.04
CA GLN A 50 -7.04 -11.67 20.25
C GLN A 50 -6.54 -12.65 19.17
N ALA A 51 -6.53 -12.25 17.90
CA ALA A 51 -6.02 -13.05 16.79
C ALA A 51 -4.52 -13.38 16.95
N GLN A 52 -3.72 -12.41 17.42
CA GLN A 52 -2.31 -12.65 17.75
C GLN A 52 -2.13 -13.65 18.89
N ARG A 53 -2.94 -13.56 19.94
CA ARG A 53 -2.92 -14.50 21.08
C ARG A 53 -3.41 -15.90 20.69
N ALA A 54 -4.36 -16.00 19.76
CA ALA A 54 -4.93 -17.25 19.27
C ALA A 54 -4.08 -17.95 18.20
N ARG A 55 -2.91 -17.39 17.85
CA ARG A 55 -2.07 -17.91 16.77
C ARG A 55 -1.49 -19.29 17.12
N VAL A 56 -1.77 -20.28 16.28
CA VAL A 56 -1.22 -21.64 16.41
C VAL A 56 0.10 -21.73 15.63
N PRO A 57 1.17 -22.31 16.21
CA PRO A 57 2.43 -22.51 15.48
C PRO A 57 2.21 -23.43 14.27
N GLN A 58 2.63 -22.94 13.10
CA GLN A 58 2.55 -23.69 11.84
C GLN A 58 3.91 -24.31 11.51
N LYS A 59 3.92 -25.54 10.98
CA LYS A 59 5.14 -26.17 10.49
C LYS A 59 5.77 -25.34 9.36
N PRO A 60 7.11 -25.30 9.20
CA PRO A 60 7.77 -24.55 8.12
C PRO A 60 7.31 -24.95 6.72
N TYR A 61 6.97 -26.24 6.54
CA TYR A 61 6.38 -26.76 5.32
C TYR A 61 5.03 -27.40 5.64
N VAL A 62 3.94 -26.69 5.31
CA VAL A 62 2.55 -27.08 5.60
C VAL A 62 2.18 -28.42 4.96
N TYR A 63 2.74 -28.72 3.80
CA TYR A 63 2.50 -29.94 3.04
C TYR A 63 3.52 -31.05 3.30
N GLN A 64 4.45 -30.85 4.24
CA GLN A 64 5.37 -31.92 4.61
C GLN A 64 4.60 -32.99 5.38
N THR A 65 4.32 -34.10 4.71
CA THR A 65 3.94 -35.35 5.37
C THR A 65 5.12 -35.82 6.22
N GLU A 66 4.88 -36.12 7.51
CA GLU A 66 5.76 -36.74 8.53
C GLU A 66 7.30 -36.57 8.33
N PRO A 67 8.07 -36.06 9.32
CA PRO A 67 9.50 -35.92 9.14
C PRO A 67 10.15 -37.29 8.89
N SER A 68 10.78 -37.46 7.72
CA SER A 68 11.68 -38.57 7.46
C SER A 68 12.97 -38.37 8.26
N LEU A 69 12.94 -38.70 9.55
CA LEU A 69 14.14 -38.91 10.36
C LEU A 69 13.91 -40.18 11.21
N LYS A 70 14.57 -41.27 10.78
CA LYS A 70 14.88 -42.41 11.64
C LYS A 70 16.09 -42.07 12.49
#